data_AF-A0A7C5DH90-F1
#
_entry.id   AF-A0A7C5DH90-F1
#
_cell.length_a   1.000
_cell.length_b   1.000
_cell.length_c   1.000
_cell.angle_alpha   90.00
_cell.angle_beta   90.00
_cell.angle_gamma   90.00
#
_symmetry.space_group_name_H-M   'P 1'
#
loop_
_entity.id
_entity.type
_entity.pdbx_description
1 polymer ?
#
loop_
_entity_poly.entity_id
_entity_poly.type
_entity_poly.pdbx_seq_one_letter_code
_entity_poly.pdbx_strand_id
1 'polypeptide(L)'
;MRKFLSLVLLIIIIISCSTVPITGRKSFNIIPTETINSMSFQEYGNFLKSNKVIYKTRQADLVRRVGKNIQKAVEKYFFKPSRFLIMKRKILHILAQKPGKTGSGIFLQALLKEASKKNYEQSVIMGISQKDQIESFGFCEDIKLFPVRFETEKLPFPVVGMSDVMPYQSTRYQDMTDEMLKQWKSAFQKQIDKAINEFQPDLIISHHM
;
A
#
# COMPACT_ATOMS: atom_id res chain seq x y z
N MET A 1 -3.96 -33.79 -26.82
CA MET A 1 -4.09 -33.40 -25.40
C MET A 1 -3.33 -32.11 -25.05
N ARG A 2 -2.02 -31.99 -25.33
CA ARG A 2 -1.23 -30.76 -25.09
C ARG A 2 -1.83 -29.47 -25.67
N LYS A 3 -2.30 -29.51 -26.93
CA LYS A 3 -2.94 -28.35 -27.60
C LYS A 3 -4.28 -27.95 -26.96
N PHE A 4 -5.02 -28.93 -26.43
CA PHE A 4 -6.30 -28.69 -25.74
C PHE A 4 -6.07 -28.06 -24.37
N LEU A 5 -5.03 -28.52 -23.65
CA LEU A 5 -4.62 -27.95 -22.36
C LEU A 5 -4.13 -26.50 -22.50
N SER A 6 -3.35 -26.20 -23.55
CA SER A 6 -2.93 -24.83 -23.87
C SER A 6 -4.11 -23.93 -24.24
N LEU A 7 -5.13 -24.44 -24.94
CA LEU A 7 -6.32 -23.68 -25.30
C LEU A 7 -7.17 -23.33 -24.07
N VAL A 8 -7.34 -24.29 -23.14
CA VAL A 8 -8.06 -24.08 -21.88
C VAL A 8 -7.32 -23.09 -20.97
N LEU A 9 -5.99 -23.19 -20.88
CA LEU A 9 -5.17 -22.25 -20.11
C LEU A 9 -5.24 -20.83 -20.69
N LEU A 10 -5.24 -20.71 -22.02
CA LEU A 10 -5.37 -19.42 -22.71
C LEU A 10 -6.74 -18.81 -22.42
N ILE A 11 -7.83 -19.58 -22.46
CA ILE A 11 -9.20 -19.14 -22.16
C ILE A 11 -9.34 -18.65 -20.70
N ILE A 12 -8.73 -19.33 -19.73
CA ILE A 12 -8.76 -18.92 -18.31
C ILE A 12 -8.07 -17.56 -18.10
N ILE A 13 -7.00 -17.27 -18.83
CA ILE A 13 -6.28 -16.00 -18.75
C ILE A 13 -7.15 -14.83 -19.26
N ILE A 14 -7.95 -15.05 -20.30
CA ILE A 14 -8.83 -14.00 -20.87
C ILE A 14 -9.99 -13.64 -19.93
N ILE A 15 -10.45 -14.59 -19.10
CA ILE A 15 -11.56 -14.42 -18.16
C ILE A 15 -11.14 -13.70 -16.86
N SER A 16 -9.84 -13.63 -16.57
CA SER A 16 -9.30 -12.98 -15.36
C SER A 16 -9.30 -11.43 -15.39
N CYS A 17 -9.88 -10.82 -16.41
CA CYS A 17 -10.02 -9.37 -16.52
C CYS A 17 -11.13 -8.85 -15.58
N SER A 18 -10.78 -8.40 -14.39
CA SER A 18 -11.69 -7.68 -13.50
C SER A 18 -11.77 -6.21 -13.92
N THR A 19 -12.99 -5.70 -14.09
CA THR A 19 -13.26 -4.28 -14.32
C THR A 19 -13.58 -3.63 -12.99
N VAL A 20 -12.90 -2.54 -12.67
CA VAL A 20 -13.22 -1.72 -11.50
C VAL A 20 -14.62 -1.15 -11.71
N PRO A 21 -15.59 -1.43 -10.82
CA PRO A 21 -16.98 -1.05 -11.06
C PRO A 21 -17.15 0.47 -11.17
N ILE A 22 -16.32 1.25 -10.48
CA ILE A 22 -16.45 2.72 -10.40
C ILE A 22 -15.82 3.49 -11.58
N THR A 23 -14.76 2.96 -12.20
CA THR A 23 -14.02 3.66 -13.28
C THR A 23 -14.10 2.96 -14.64
N GLY A 24 -14.64 1.74 -14.69
CA GLY A 24 -14.61 0.91 -15.90
C GLY A 24 -13.21 0.46 -16.32
N ARG A 25 -12.16 0.87 -15.59
CA ARG A 25 -10.78 0.46 -15.89
C ARG A 25 -10.63 -1.01 -15.57
N LYS A 26 -9.99 -1.75 -16.48
CA LYS A 26 -9.52 -3.11 -16.20
C LYS A 26 -8.42 -2.99 -15.15
N SER A 27 -8.69 -3.41 -13.92
CA SER A 27 -7.67 -3.50 -12.87
C SER A 27 -7.79 -4.86 -12.22
N PHE A 28 -6.64 -5.49 -12.03
CA PHE A 28 -6.55 -6.80 -11.43
C PHE A 28 -6.69 -6.67 -9.91
N ASN A 29 -7.88 -6.92 -9.37
CA ASN A 29 -8.18 -6.82 -7.94
C ASN A 29 -8.14 -8.22 -7.29
N ILE A 30 -7.03 -8.52 -6.61
CA ILE A 30 -6.73 -9.85 -6.07
C ILE A 30 -6.96 -9.91 -4.54
N ILE A 31 -6.99 -8.76 -3.87
CA ILE A 31 -7.19 -8.72 -2.42
C ILE A 31 -8.71 -8.75 -2.16
N PRO A 32 -9.23 -9.78 -1.46
CA PRO A 32 -10.65 -9.85 -1.16
C PRO A 32 -11.07 -8.64 -0.33
N THR A 33 -12.21 -8.05 -0.67
CA THR A 33 -12.80 -6.91 0.06
C THR A 33 -12.94 -7.20 1.55
N GLU A 34 -13.16 -8.47 1.93
CA GLU A 34 -13.20 -8.95 3.31
C GLU A 34 -11.89 -8.73 4.08
N THR A 35 -10.74 -8.87 3.40
CA THR A 35 -9.41 -8.63 3.98
C THR A 35 -9.15 -7.13 4.16
N ILE A 36 -9.60 -6.31 3.20
CA ILE A 36 -9.55 -4.84 3.33
C ILE A 36 -10.43 -4.37 4.49
N ASN A 37 -11.58 -5.02 4.69
CA ASN A 37 -12.50 -4.68 5.77
C ASN A 37 -11.95 -5.12 7.13
N SER A 38 -11.41 -6.34 7.30
CA SER A 38 -10.79 -6.78 8.57
C SER A 38 -9.63 -5.89 9.01
N MET A 39 -8.81 -5.47 8.05
CA MET A 39 -7.74 -4.48 8.24
C MET A 39 -8.25 -3.15 8.77
N SER A 40 -9.30 -2.63 8.13
CA SER A 40 -9.88 -1.34 8.51
C SER A 40 -10.40 -1.36 9.95
N PHE A 41 -10.96 -2.48 10.41
CA PHE A 41 -11.43 -2.63 11.79
C PHE A 41 -10.30 -2.68 12.81
N GLN A 42 -9.17 -3.32 12.47
CA GLN A 42 -8.02 -3.40 13.35
C GLN A 42 -7.31 -2.05 13.52
N GLU A 43 -7.09 -1.32 12.42
CA GLU A 43 -6.50 0.02 12.47
C GLU A 43 -7.46 1.05 13.07
N TYR A 44 -8.76 0.94 12.80
CA TYR A 44 -9.76 1.72 13.51
C TYR A 44 -9.67 1.47 15.03
N GLY A 45 -9.52 0.22 15.45
CA GLY A 45 -9.30 -0.14 16.86
C GLY A 45 -8.05 0.51 17.46
N ASN A 46 -6.94 0.55 16.72
CA ASN A 46 -5.71 1.21 17.17
C ASN A 46 -5.88 2.73 17.25
N PHE A 47 -6.52 3.34 16.25
CA PHE A 47 -6.83 4.76 16.22
C PHE A 47 -7.69 5.18 17.43
N LEU A 48 -8.71 4.39 17.78
CA LEU A 48 -9.56 4.65 18.95
C LEU A 48 -8.81 4.53 20.28
N LYS A 49 -7.75 3.71 20.37
CA LYS A 49 -6.92 3.59 21.58
C LYS A 49 -6.03 4.82 21.76
N SER A 50 -5.53 5.39 20.67
CA SER A 50 -4.60 6.53 20.70
C SER A 50 -5.28 7.90 20.73
N ASN A 51 -6.59 7.97 20.50
CA ASN A 51 -7.32 9.23 20.37
C ASN A 51 -8.59 9.27 21.22
N LYS A 52 -8.87 10.45 21.80
CA LYS A 52 -10.11 10.66 22.56
C LYS A 52 -11.29 10.80 21.60
N VAL A 53 -12.20 9.84 21.65
CA VAL A 53 -13.41 9.86 20.86
C VAL A 53 -14.40 10.85 21.47
N ILE A 54 -14.97 11.72 20.65
CA ILE A 54 -15.99 12.69 21.06
C ILE A 54 -17.37 12.05 20.89
N TYR A 55 -18.16 12.08 21.96
CA TYR A 55 -19.51 11.54 22.01
C TYR A 55 -20.52 12.62 22.41
N LYS A 56 -21.81 12.35 22.17
CA LYS A 56 -22.94 13.17 22.66
C LYS A 56 -22.94 14.63 22.18
N THR A 57 -22.37 14.89 21.00
CA THR A 57 -22.48 16.20 20.34
C THR A 57 -23.29 16.08 19.04
N ARG A 58 -24.04 17.13 18.71
CA ARG A 58 -24.82 17.20 17.46
C ARG A 58 -23.95 16.98 16.21
N GLN A 59 -22.70 17.44 16.26
CA GLN A 59 -21.72 17.28 15.18
C GLN A 59 -21.22 15.83 15.07
N ALA A 60 -20.92 15.17 16.20
CA ALA A 60 -20.53 13.75 16.19
C ALA A 60 -21.65 12.86 15.64
N ASP A 61 -22.91 13.17 15.97
CA ASP A 61 -24.08 12.44 15.45
C ASP A 61 -24.33 12.71 13.95
N LEU A 62 -24.02 13.92 13.48
CA LEU A 62 -24.05 14.25 12.05
C LEU A 62 -23.01 13.42 11.28
N VAL A 63 -21.74 13.45 11.71
CA VAL A 63 -20.65 12.70 11.09
C VAL A 63 -20.97 11.20 11.07
N ARG A 64 -21.48 10.65 12.17
CA ARG A 64 -21.87 9.23 12.24
C ARG A 64 -23.00 8.88 11.26
N ARG A 65 -23.98 9.77 11.07
CA ARG A 65 -25.06 9.58 10.09
C ARG A 65 -24.53 9.58 8.66
N VAL A 66 -23.71 10.57 8.30
CA VAL A 66 -23.12 10.68 6.96
C VAL A 66 -22.26 9.45 6.67
N GLY A 67 -21.40 9.04 7.60
CA GLY A 67 -20.59 7.83 7.48
C GLY A 67 -21.43 6.57 7.25
N LYS A 68 -22.52 6.39 8.01
CA LYS A 68 -23.45 5.27 7.81
C LYS A 68 -24.14 5.29 6.44
N ASN A 69 -24.49 6.46 5.91
CA ASN A 69 -25.10 6.58 4.59
C ASN A 69 -24.11 6.21 3.48
N ILE A 70 -22.85 6.65 3.60
CA ILE A 70 -21.78 6.29 2.66
C ILE A 70 -21.53 4.79 2.70
N GLN A 71 -21.37 4.21 3.89
CA GLN A 71 -21.18 2.76 4.07
C GLN A 71 -22.27 1.96 3.36
N LYS A 72 -23.55 2.28 3.61
CA LYS A 72 -24.69 1.60 2.97
C LYS A 72 -24.67 1.72 1.45
N ALA A 73 -24.33 2.89 0.91
CA ALA A 73 -24.25 3.10 -0.53
C ALA A 73 -23.14 2.25 -1.17
N VAL A 74 -21.97 2.18 -0.50
CA VAL A 74 -20.83 1.35 -0.91
C VAL A 74 -21.17 -0.14 -0.85
N GLU A 75 -21.67 -0.63 0.29
CA GLU A 75 -22.07 -2.04 0.45
C GLU A 75 -23.10 -2.47 -0.60
N LYS A 76 -24.12 -1.64 -0.84
CA LYS A 76 -25.13 -1.87 -1.87
C LYS A 76 -24.53 -1.97 -3.27
N TYR A 77 -23.51 -1.17 -3.55
CA TYR A 77 -22.88 -1.10 -4.87
C TYR A 77 -21.86 -2.24 -5.12
N PHE A 78 -21.16 -2.70 -4.08
CA PHE A 78 -20.10 -3.71 -4.19
C PHE A 78 -20.53 -5.15 -3.85
N PHE A 79 -21.80 -5.40 -3.52
CA PHE A 79 -22.28 -6.75 -3.21
C PHE A 79 -22.23 -7.68 -4.44
N LYS A 80 -21.16 -8.49 -4.54
CA LYS A 80 -21.02 -9.56 -5.56
C LYS A 80 -20.25 -10.73 -4.95
N PRO A 81 -20.85 -11.93 -4.80
CA PRO A 81 -20.12 -13.08 -4.26
C PRO A 81 -19.09 -13.53 -5.30
N SER A 82 -17.79 -13.37 -4.97
CA SER A 82 -16.70 -13.78 -5.84
C SER A 82 -15.84 -14.82 -5.13
N ARG A 83 -15.88 -16.05 -5.63
CA ARG A 83 -15.13 -17.20 -5.13
C ARG A 83 -13.76 -17.20 -5.83
N PHE A 84 -12.72 -16.68 -5.17
CA PHE A 84 -11.35 -16.67 -5.71
C PHE A 84 -10.47 -17.66 -4.93
N LEU A 85 -9.87 -18.62 -5.64
CA LEU A 85 -8.89 -19.56 -5.08
C LEU A 85 -7.61 -18.78 -4.70
N ILE A 86 -7.17 -18.87 -3.45
CA ILE A 86 -5.98 -18.19 -2.94
C ILE A 86 -4.74 -19.04 -3.30
N MET A 87 -3.95 -18.59 -4.28
CA MET A 87 -2.58 -19.05 -4.47
C MET A 87 -1.62 -18.19 -3.65
N LYS A 88 -0.61 -18.80 -3.03
CA LYS A 88 0.49 -18.10 -2.34
C LYS A 88 1.20 -17.16 -3.32
N ARG A 89 1.45 -15.90 -2.93
CA ARG A 89 2.08 -14.86 -3.76
C ARG A 89 3.23 -14.17 -3.04
N LYS A 90 4.19 -13.67 -3.82
CA LYS A 90 5.24 -12.74 -3.42
C LYS A 90 4.84 -11.31 -3.79
N ILE A 91 4.66 -10.44 -2.80
CA ILE A 91 4.19 -9.06 -2.99
C ILE A 91 5.29 -8.08 -2.62
N LEU A 92 5.71 -7.25 -3.58
CA LEU A 92 6.62 -6.12 -3.36
C LEU A 92 5.82 -4.83 -3.22
N HIS A 93 5.97 -4.15 -2.09
CA HIS A 93 5.37 -2.85 -1.84
C HIS A 93 6.39 -1.73 -2.05
N ILE A 94 5.96 -0.63 -2.67
CA ILE A 94 6.81 0.54 -2.89
C ILE A 94 6.17 1.78 -2.28
N LEU A 95 6.92 2.49 -1.45
CA LEU A 95 6.52 3.74 -0.81
C LEU A 95 7.68 4.74 -0.83
N ALA A 96 7.52 5.88 -1.49
CA ALA A 96 8.56 6.92 -1.53
C ALA A 96 8.66 7.75 -0.24
N GLN A 97 7.73 7.54 0.70
CA GLN A 97 7.58 8.26 1.96
C GLN A 97 7.98 7.41 3.18
N LYS A 98 8.12 8.05 4.34
CA LYS A 98 8.35 7.34 5.61
C LYS A 98 7.13 6.47 6.00
N PRO A 99 7.30 5.17 6.25
CA PRO A 99 6.22 4.30 6.75
C PRO A 99 5.65 4.78 8.09
N GLY A 100 4.35 4.54 8.33
CA GLY A 100 3.68 4.88 9.59
C GLY A 100 3.56 6.38 9.92
N LYS A 101 4.06 7.26 9.05
CA LYS A 101 4.02 8.72 9.24
C LYS A 101 2.99 9.41 8.33
N THR A 102 2.40 8.70 7.37
CA THR A 102 1.42 9.22 6.41
C THR A 102 0.27 8.24 6.27
N GLY A 103 -0.86 8.67 5.70
CA GLY A 103 -2.00 7.77 5.43
C GLY A 103 -1.60 6.55 4.60
N SER A 104 -0.73 6.74 3.61
CA SER A 104 -0.14 5.67 2.79
C SER A 104 0.81 4.76 3.55
N GLY A 105 1.59 5.32 4.48
CA GLY A 105 2.45 4.54 5.37
C GLY A 105 1.65 3.67 6.34
N ILE A 106 0.54 4.18 6.87
CA ILE A 106 -0.40 3.41 7.70
C ILE A 106 -1.09 2.33 6.86
N PHE A 107 -1.53 2.67 5.64
CA PHE A 107 -2.14 1.72 4.72
C PHE A 107 -1.19 0.58 4.34
N LEU A 108 0.09 0.89 4.07
CA LEU A 108 1.14 -0.09 3.85
C LEU A 108 1.25 -1.06 5.03
N GLN A 109 1.39 -0.56 6.26
CA GLN A 109 1.51 -1.41 7.47
C GLN A 109 0.30 -2.34 7.64
N ALA A 110 -0.91 -1.81 7.43
CA ALA A 110 -2.13 -2.61 7.50
C ALA A 110 -2.15 -3.71 6.43
N LEU A 111 -1.71 -3.39 5.21
CA LEU A 111 -1.64 -4.33 4.10
C LEU A 111 -0.64 -5.46 4.39
N LEU A 112 0.54 -5.10 4.89
CA LEU A 112 1.59 -6.06 5.25
C LEU A 112 1.10 -7.07 6.29
N LYS A 113 0.40 -6.56 7.31
CA LYS A 113 -0.15 -7.39 8.38
C LYS A 113 -1.13 -8.44 7.87
N GLU A 114 -1.92 -8.14 6.86
CA GLU A 114 -3.00 -9.03 6.42
C GLU A 114 -2.65 -9.93 5.26
N ALA A 115 -1.75 -9.49 4.40
CA ALA A 115 -1.04 -10.40 3.54
C ALA A 115 -0.23 -11.45 4.35
N SER A 116 0.30 -11.09 5.53
CA SER A 116 0.93 -12.05 6.45
C SER A 116 -0.07 -13.10 6.97
N LYS A 117 -1.29 -12.71 7.37
CA LYS A 117 -2.38 -13.64 7.74
C LYS A 117 -2.77 -14.61 6.62
N LYS A 118 -2.50 -14.27 5.36
CA LYS A 118 -2.75 -15.10 4.18
C LYS A 118 -1.51 -15.92 3.75
N ASN A 119 -0.43 -15.92 4.55
CA ASN A 119 0.84 -16.56 4.25
C ASN A 119 1.48 -16.08 2.94
N TYR A 120 1.22 -14.83 2.54
CA TYR A 120 1.93 -14.21 1.42
C TYR A 120 3.33 -13.79 1.85
N GLU A 121 4.30 -14.05 0.99
CA GLU A 121 5.67 -13.56 1.15
C GLU A 121 5.70 -12.09 0.71
N GLN A 122 6.42 -11.25 1.47
CA GLN A 122 6.31 -9.81 1.29
C GLN A 122 7.67 -9.12 1.38
N SER A 123 7.80 -8.01 0.67
CA SER A 123 8.95 -7.13 0.74
C SER A 123 8.56 -5.67 0.53
N VAL A 124 9.37 -4.74 1.04
CA VAL A 124 9.07 -3.30 1.03
C VAL A 124 10.27 -2.49 0.55
N ILE A 125 10.05 -1.64 -0.45
CA ILE A 125 10.90 -0.48 -0.75
C ILE A 125 10.30 0.74 -0.08
N MET A 126 11.11 1.48 0.68
CA MET A 126 10.64 2.64 1.45
C MET A 126 11.64 3.80 1.48
N GLY A 127 11.15 5.03 1.41
CA GLY A 127 11.95 6.24 1.65
C GLY A 127 12.14 6.48 3.14
N ILE A 128 13.40 6.53 3.60
CA ILE A 128 13.75 6.80 5.01
C ILE A 128 14.92 7.77 5.10
N SER A 129 15.05 8.46 6.23
CA SER A 129 16.25 9.22 6.59
C SER A 129 17.39 8.27 6.96
N GLN A 130 18.63 8.69 6.77
CA GLN A 130 19.79 8.03 7.38
C GLN A 130 19.70 7.95 8.91
N LYS A 131 18.98 8.88 9.55
CA LYS A 131 18.80 8.95 11.02
C LYS A 131 17.66 8.04 11.52
N ASP A 132 16.82 7.53 10.62
CA ASP A 132 15.68 6.70 11.03
C ASP A 132 16.15 5.27 11.39
N GLN A 133 15.65 4.77 12.52
CA GLN A 133 15.81 3.37 12.95
C GLN A 133 14.68 2.54 12.33
N ILE A 134 15.02 1.45 11.64
CA ILE A 134 14.06 0.66 10.86
C ILE A 134 13.03 -0.03 11.76
N GLU A 135 13.47 -0.44 12.94
CA GLU A 135 12.69 -1.10 13.98
C GLU A 135 11.49 -0.24 14.42
N SER A 136 11.62 1.08 14.33
CA SER A 136 10.58 2.04 14.70
C SER A 136 9.36 2.05 13.77
N PHE A 137 9.45 1.41 12.60
CA PHE A 137 8.37 1.37 11.61
C PHE A 137 7.41 0.19 11.78
N GLY A 138 7.59 -0.65 12.81
CA GLY A 138 6.60 -1.67 13.18
C GLY A 138 6.33 -2.73 12.11
N PHE A 139 7.32 -3.06 11.28
CA PHE A 139 7.24 -4.19 10.36
C PHE A 139 7.30 -5.51 11.14
N CYS A 140 6.63 -6.55 10.64
CA CYS A 140 6.79 -7.90 11.17
C CYS A 140 8.22 -8.40 10.95
N GLU A 141 8.73 -9.24 11.85
CA GLU A 141 10.17 -9.61 11.92
C GLU A 141 10.72 -10.37 10.68
N ASP A 142 9.87 -10.82 9.75
CA ASP A 142 10.27 -11.64 8.60
C ASP A 142 10.11 -10.95 7.22
N ILE A 143 10.04 -9.62 7.15
CA ILE A 143 9.88 -8.90 5.87
C ILE A 143 11.24 -8.42 5.36
N LYS A 144 11.58 -8.75 4.11
CA LYS A 144 12.78 -8.22 3.47
C LYS A 144 12.58 -6.75 3.10
N LEU A 145 13.52 -5.89 3.50
CA LEU A 145 13.41 -4.44 3.35
C LEU A 145 14.49 -3.90 2.39
N PHE A 146 14.09 -2.96 1.54
CA PHE A 146 14.95 -2.29 0.56
C PHE A 146 14.84 -0.76 0.74
N PRO A 147 15.45 -0.20 1.80
CA PRO A 147 15.32 1.23 2.10
C PRO A 147 16.06 2.09 1.07
N VAL A 148 15.41 3.15 0.60
CA VAL A 148 16.05 4.28 -0.09
C VAL A 148 16.39 5.32 0.97
N ARG A 149 17.69 5.48 1.26
CA ARG A 149 18.17 6.37 2.31
C ARG A 149 18.42 7.78 1.78
N PHE A 150 17.65 8.72 2.30
CA PHE A 150 17.76 10.16 2.10
C PHE A 150 18.73 10.78 3.12
N GLU A 151 19.05 12.05 2.90
CA GLU A 151 20.07 12.81 3.64
C GLU A 151 21.45 12.14 3.57
N THR A 152 21.79 11.56 2.43
CA THR A 152 23.11 10.95 2.14
C THR A 152 23.83 11.76 1.06
N GLU A 153 25.11 11.49 0.80
CA GLU A 153 25.83 12.13 -0.32
C GLU A 153 25.12 11.98 -1.67
N LYS A 154 24.38 10.87 -1.89
CA LYS A 154 23.68 10.59 -3.15
C LYS A 154 22.26 11.15 -3.21
N LEU A 155 21.66 11.41 -2.05
CA LEU A 155 20.34 12.01 -1.90
C LEU A 155 20.44 13.06 -0.78
N PRO A 156 21.03 14.24 -1.04
CA PRO A 156 21.42 15.21 -0.01
C PRO A 156 20.24 16.07 0.48
N PHE A 157 19.03 15.55 0.41
CA PHE A 157 17.80 16.25 0.80
C PHE A 157 16.87 15.32 1.60
N PRO A 158 15.92 15.88 2.38
CA PRO A 158 14.97 15.10 3.17
C PRO A 158 14.08 14.18 2.32
N VAL A 159 13.50 13.16 2.97
CA VAL A 159 12.53 12.25 2.34
C VAL A 159 11.37 13.06 1.72
N VAL A 160 10.92 12.64 0.54
CA VAL A 160 9.88 13.36 -0.21
C VAL A 160 8.51 13.31 0.49
N GLY A 161 7.77 14.41 0.40
CA GLY A 161 6.47 14.64 1.02
C GLY A 161 5.42 15.12 0.02
N MET A 162 4.15 14.74 0.25
CA MET A 162 3.02 15.08 -0.63
C MET A 162 2.37 16.43 -0.30
N SER A 163 2.65 16.98 0.89
CA SER A 163 1.94 18.13 1.44
C SER A 163 2.91 19.19 1.97
N ASP A 164 2.41 20.41 2.10
CA ASP A 164 3.14 21.54 2.68
C ASP A 164 3.46 21.31 4.17
N VAL A 165 2.60 20.54 4.86
CA VAL A 165 2.78 20.13 6.24
C VAL A 165 2.89 18.61 6.30
N MET A 166 4.06 18.14 6.70
CA MET A 166 4.35 16.73 6.93
C MET A 166 4.75 16.52 8.40
N PRO A 167 4.49 15.35 8.99
CA PRO A 167 4.86 15.06 10.39
C PRO A 167 6.35 14.75 10.56
N TYR A 168 7.17 15.03 9.54
CA TYR A 168 8.61 14.93 9.51
C TYR A 168 9.16 15.95 8.51
N GLN A 169 10.42 16.32 8.66
CA GLN A 169 11.10 17.17 7.68
C GLN A 169 11.11 16.49 6.31
N SER A 170 10.61 17.17 5.29
CA SER A 170 10.41 16.60 3.97
C SER A 170 10.66 17.58 2.84
N THR A 171 11.09 17.08 1.69
CA THR A 171 11.09 17.83 0.43
C THR A 171 9.74 17.67 -0.26
N ARG A 172 9.04 18.76 -0.57
CA ARG A 172 7.80 18.68 -1.37
C ARG A 172 8.16 18.30 -2.80
N TYR A 173 7.36 17.44 -3.43
CA TYR A 173 7.61 17.04 -4.83
C TYR A 173 7.71 18.24 -5.79
N GLN A 174 6.89 19.26 -5.58
CA GLN A 174 6.90 20.47 -6.42
C GLN A 174 8.15 21.33 -6.26
N ASP A 175 8.89 21.17 -5.16
CA ASP A 175 10.12 21.92 -4.86
C ASP A 175 11.37 21.15 -5.30
N MET A 176 11.22 19.96 -5.89
CA MET A 176 12.36 19.19 -6.40
C MET A 176 12.94 19.85 -7.65
N THR A 177 14.25 20.11 -7.63
CA THR A 177 14.98 20.49 -8.85
C THR A 177 15.12 19.29 -9.79
N ASP A 178 15.45 19.54 -11.06
CA ASP A 178 15.72 18.48 -12.03
C ASP A 178 16.86 17.54 -11.58
N GLU A 179 17.85 18.08 -10.88
CA GLU A 179 18.94 17.30 -10.31
C GLU A 179 18.44 16.38 -9.19
N MET A 180 17.65 16.92 -8.25
CA MET A 180 17.03 16.13 -7.18
C MET A 180 16.16 15.02 -7.76
N LEU A 181 15.39 15.32 -8.81
CA LEU A 181 14.55 14.33 -9.49
C LEU A 181 15.38 13.23 -10.15
N LYS A 182 16.51 13.56 -10.80
CA LYS A 182 17.43 12.57 -11.37
C LYS A 182 18.03 11.67 -10.29
N GLN A 183 18.52 12.26 -9.20
CA GLN A 183 19.08 11.53 -8.06
C GLN A 183 18.04 10.60 -7.43
N TRP A 184 16.83 11.11 -7.17
CA TRP A 184 15.70 10.36 -6.64
C TRP A 184 15.32 9.18 -7.55
N LYS A 185 15.15 9.42 -8.86
CA LYS A 185 14.84 8.36 -9.83
C LYS A 185 15.91 7.27 -9.84
N SER A 186 17.19 7.66 -9.89
CA SER A 186 18.30 6.71 -9.89
C SER A 186 18.33 5.87 -8.61
N ALA A 187 18.10 6.48 -7.45
CA ALA A 187 18.12 5.79 -6.17
C ALA A 187 16.97 4.79 -6.03
N PHE A 188 15.75 5.17 -6.41
CA PHE A 188 14.61 4.25 -6.40
C PHE A 188 14.75 3.16 -7.44
N GLN A 189 15.18 3.47 -8.66
CA GLN A 189 15.41 2.48 -9.71
C GLN A 189 16.39 1.41 -9.24
N LYS A 190 17.52 1.81 -8.63
CA LYS A 190 18.49 0.86 -8.09
C LYS A 190 17.89 -0.10 -7.06
N GLN A 191 17.03 0.40 -6.16
CA GLN A 191 16.39 -0.46 -5.16
C GLN A 191 15.26 -1.31 -5.73
N ILE A 192 14.55 -0.82 -6.74
CA ILE A 192 13.57 -1.59 -7.50
C ILE A 192 14.25 -2.76 -8.21
N ASP A 193 15.34 -2.50 -8.94
CA ASP A 193 16.11 -3.54 -9.64
C ASP A 193 16.64 -4.58 -8.65
N LYS A 194 17.19 -4.13 -7.52
CA LYS A 194 17.66 -5.01 -6.44
C LYS A 194 16.52 -5.87 -5.87
N ALA A 195 15.37 -5.27 -5.59
CA ALA A 195 14.22 -6.00 -5.06
C ALA A 195 13.65 -7.00 -6.07
N ILE A 196 13.56 -6.64 -7.35
CA ILE A 196 13.10 -7.55 -8.39
C ILE A 196 14.02 -8.76 -8.50
N ASN A 197 15.34 -8.53 -8.53
CA ASN A 197 16.33 -9.60 -8.66
C ASN A 197 16.37 -10.52 -7.44
N GLU A 198 16.34 -9.95 -6.24
CA GLU A 198 16.53 -10.73 -5.01
C GLU A 198 15.24 -11.31 -4.42
N PHE A 199 14.09 -10.65 -4.60
CA PHE A 199 12.81 -11.10 -4.04
C PHE A 199 11.95 -11.83 -5.06
N GLN A 200 12.08 -11.49 -6.35
CA GLN A 200 11.30 -12.05 -7.47
C GLN A 200 9.79 -11.95 -7.22
N PRO A 201 9.23 -10.72 -7.12
CA PRO A 201 7.82 -10.53 -6.81
C PRO A 201 6.90 -11.01 -7.94
N ASP A 202 5.77 -11.61 -7.57
CA ASP A 202 4.65 -11.89 -8.47
C ASP A 202 3.81 -10.64 -8.73
N LEU A 203 3.81 -9.71 -7.76
CA LEU A 203 2.99 -8.50 -7.76
C LEU A 203 3.77 -7.33 -7.15
N ILE A 204 3.66 -6.16 -7.78
CA ILE A 204 4.19 -4.90 -7.26
C ILE A 204 3.01 -3.97 -6.94
N ILE A 205 2.97 -3.45 -5.71
CA ILE A 205 1.97 -2.48 -5.25
C ILE A 205 2.69 -1.16 -4.92
N SER A 206 2.41 -0.11 -5.68
CA SER A 206 2.90 1.24 -5.38
C SER A 206 1.86 1.99 -4.54
N HIS A 207 2.26 2.41 -3.34
CA HIS A 207 1.41 3.18 -2.42
C HIS A 207 1.50 4.67 -2.73
N HIS A 208 2.72 5.16 -2.92
CA HIS A 208 3.04 6.44 -3.56
C HIS A 208 4.48 6.38 -4.07
N MET A 209 4.67 6.69 -5.34
CA MET A 209 5.94 6.95 -6.01
C MET A 209 5.85 8.30 -6.68
#